data_AF-A0A920IST0-F1
#
_entry.id   AF-A0A920IST0-F1
#
_cell.length_a   1.000
_cell.length_b   1.000
_cell.length_c   1.000
_cell.angle_alpha   90.00
_cell.angle_beta   90.00
_cell.angle_gamma   90.00
#
_symmetry.space_group_name_H-M   'P 1'
#
loop_
_entity.id
_entity.type
_entity.pdbx_description
1 polymer ?
#
loop_
_entity_poly.entity_id
_entity_poly.type
_entity_poly.pdbx_seq_one_letter_code
_entity_poly.pdbx_strand_id
1 'polypeptide(L)' 'MIITFQQITLFGTGDPKIMAGGISQALVTTVLGLVVAIPTTLADSFLQSSARSVVDVLEEQATGIVAEKAK' A
#
# COMPACT_ATOMS: atom_id res chain seq x y z
N MET A 1 -12.43 13.47 8.25
CA MET A 1 -12.44 14.78 8.93
C MET A 1 -13.49 15.76 8.40
N ILE A 2 -13.88 15.73 7.11
CA ILE A 2 -14.92 16.63 6.56
C ILE A 2 -16.20 16.62 7.40
N ILE A 3 -16.67 15.42 7.76
CA ILE A 3 -17.87 15.25 8.60
C ILE A 3 -17.72 16.00 9.92
N THR A 4 -16.59 15.85 10.63
CA THR A 4 -16.32 16.56 11.89
C THR A 4 -16.41 18.08 11.74
N PHE A 5 -15.84 18.65 10.68
CA PHE A 5 -15.91 20.10 10.45
C PHE A 5 -17.33 20.58 10.14
N GLN A 6 -18.11 19.82 9.39
CA GLN A 6 -19.52 20.12 9.16
C GLN A 6 -20.34 20.10 10.46
N GLN A 7 -20.04 19.16 11.37
CA GLN A 7 -20.68 19.10 12.69
C GLN A 7 -20.32 20.33 13.55
N ILE A 8 -19.07 20.81 13.51
CA ILE A 8 -18.65 22.05 14.18
C ILE A 8 -19.43 23.26 13.64
N THR A 9 -19.65 23.34 12.32
CA THR A 9 -20.39 24.46 11.73
C THR A 9 -21.87 24.43 12.09
N LEU A 10 -22.50 23.26 12.14
CA LEU A 10 -23.93 23.11 12.41
C LEU A 10 -24.29 23.21 13.89
N PHE A 11 -23.48 22.63 14.78
CA PHE A 11 -23.78 22.50 16.20
C PHE A 11 -22.82 23.30 17.10
N GLY A 12 -21.92 24.09 16.52
CA GLY A 12 -20.82 24.72 17.25
C GLY A 12 -19.91 23.68 17.89
N THR A 13 -19.23 24.05 18.97
CA THR A 13 -18.48 23.11 19.83
C THR A 13 -19.38 22.49 20.91
N GLY A 14 -20.70 22.54 20.74
CA GLY A 14 -21.69 22.30 21.80
C GLY A 14 -21.93 20.82 22.16
N ASP A 15 -21.70 19.88 21.23
CA ASP A 15 -21.80 18.44 21.49
C ASP A 15 -20.51 17.70 21.07
N PRO A 16 -19.56 17.53 22.01
CA PRO A 16 -18.31 16.80 21.77
C PRO A 16 -18.51 15.34 21.35
N LYS A 17 -19.66 14.74 21.66
CA LYS A 17 -19.93 13.32 21.37
C LYS A 17 -20.15 13.10 19.87
N ILE A 18 -20.86 14.02 19.22
CA ILE A 18 -21.08 13.96 17.76
C ILE A 18 -19.79 14.25 17.00
N MET A 19 -18.96 15.18 17.51
CA MET A 19 -17.63 15.43 16.95
C MET A 19 -16.69 14.22 17.05
N ALA A 20 -16.70 13.52 18.19
CA ALA A 20 -15.88 12.33 18.43
C ALA A 20 -16.17 11.20 17.42
N GLY A 21 -17.43 11.04 16.98
CA GLY A 21 -17.80 10.08 15.95
C GLY A 21 -17.08 10.32 14.61
N GLY A 22 -17.07 11.57 14.13
CA GLY A 22 -16.41 11.92 12.87
C GLY A 22 -14.88 11.80 12.91
N ILE A 23 -14.28 12.05 14.08
CA ILE A 23 -12.84 11.85 14.31
C ILE A 23 -12.51 10.37 14.33
N SER A 24 -13.26 9.57 15.09
CA SER A 24 -13.09 8.11 15.16
C SER A 24 -13.20 7.47 13.77
N GLN A 25 -14.20 7.86 12.99
CA GLN A 25 -14.35 7.39 11.62
C GLN A 25 -13.13 7.74 10.75
N ALA A 26 -12.58 8.94 10.90
CA ALA A 26 -11.37 9.35 10.18
C ALA A 26 -10.15 8.49 10.55
N LEU A 27 -10.02 8.12 11.83
CA LEU A 27 -8.95 7.24 12.30
C LEU A 27 -9.13 5.80 11.78
N VAL A 28 -10.36 5.29 11.78
CA VAL A 28 -10.65 3.95 11.23
C VAL A 28 -10.29 3.88 9.74
N THR A 29 -10.65 4.89 8.94
CA THR A 29 -10.28 4.86 7.51
C THR A 29 -8.77 4.94 7.27
N THR A 30 -7.98 5.57 8.15
CA THR A 30 -6.51 5.51 8.05
C THR A 30 -5.98 4.13 8.38
N VAL A 31 -6.53 3.46 9.40
CA VAL A 31 -6.14 2.08 9.73
C VAL A 31 -6.51 1.12 8.59
N LEU A 32 -7.70 1.26 8.00
CA LEU A 32 -8.11 0.45 6.85
C LEU A 32 -7.16 0.64 5.67
N GLY A 33 -6.70 1.87 5.41
CA GLY A 33 -5.67 2.15 4.41
C GLY A 33 -4.38 1.39 4.68
N LEU A 34 -3.90 1.37 5.93
CA LEU A 34 -2.70 0.62 6.32
C LEU A 34 -2.90 -0.90 6.22
N VAL A 35 -4.07 -1.40 6.59
CA VAL A 35 -4.43 -2.83 6.50
C VAL A 35 -4.40 -3.33 5.05
N VAL A 36 -4.72 -2.48 4.07
CA VAL A 36 -4.60 -2.83 2.65
C VAL A 36 -3.17 -2.60 2.14
N ALA A 37 -2.56 -1.46 2.48
CA ALA A 37 -1.26 -1.08 1.94
C ALA A 37 -0.12 -2.03 2.34
N ILE A 38 -0.07 -2.46 3.61
CA ILE A 38 1.02 -3.31 4.10
C ILE A 38 1.04 -4.68 3.40
N PRO A 39 -0.06 -5.46 3.37
CA PRO A 39 -0.08 -6.74 2.67
C PRO A 39 0.19 -6.61 1.18
N THR A 40 -0.37 -5.60 0.51
CA THR A 40 -0.14 -5.40 -0.94
C THR A 40 1.33 -5.10 -1.23
N THR A 41 2.00 -4.30 -0.41
CA THR A 41 3.44 -3.99 -0.59
C THR A 41 4.33 -5.22 -0.36
N LEU A 42 3.98 -6.06 0.63
CA LEU A 42 4.68 -7.33 0.86
C LEU A 42 4.48 -8.31 -0.31
N ALA A 43 3.25 -8.42 -0.81
CA ALA A 43 2.94 -9.25 -1.97
C ALA A 43 3.69 -8.77 -3.22
N ASP A 44 3.71 -7.46 -3.47
CA ASP A 44 4.46 -6.86 -4.57
C ASP A 44 5.96 -7.17 -4.48
N SER A 45 6.55 -7.03 -3.30
CA SER A 45 7.96 -7.36 -3.06
C SER A 45 8.26 -8.84 -3.33
N PHE A 46 7.37 -9.75 -2.91
CA PHE A 46 7.52 -11.20 -3.14
C PHE A 46 7.42 -11.56 -4.63
N LEU A 47 6.45 -10.99 -5.35
CA LEU A 47 6.28 -11.19 -6.79
C LEU A 47 7.48 -10.64 -7.56
N GLN A 48 7.96 -9.45 -7.21
CA GLN A 48 9.16 -8.86 -7.81
C GLN A 48 10.40 -9.71 -7.58
N SER A 49 10.58 -10.27 -6.38
CA SER A 49 11.70 -11.19 -6.10
C SER A 49 11.62 -12.45 -6.98
N SER A 50 10.44 -13.03 -7.12
CA SER A 50 10.23 -14.21 -7.97
C SER A 50 10.48 -13.90 -9.45
N ALA A 51 10.00 -12.75 -9.92
CA ALA A 51 10.22 -12.29 -11.30
C ALA A 51 11.71 -12.07 -11.59
N ARG A 52 12.45 -11.44 -10.67
CA ARG A 52 13.89 -11.24 -10.79
C ARG A 52 14.64 -12.57 -10.89
N SER A 53 14.32 -13.54 -10.04
CA SER A 53 14.97 -14.86 -10.11
C SER A 53 14.78 -15.54 -11.47
N VAL A 54 13.61 -15.39 -12.11
CA VAL A 54 13.38 -15.93 -13.46
C VAL A 54 14.22 -15.18 -14.50
N VAL A 55 14.29 -13.86 -14.40
CA VAL A 55 15.12 -13.03 -15.30
C VAL A 55 16.60 -13.39 -15.15
N ASP A 56 17.09 -13.53 -13.93
CA ASP A 56 18.49 -13.88 -13.65
C ASP A 56 18.88 -15.21 -14.31
N VAL A 57 18.00 -16.23 -14.23
CA VAL A 57 18.23 -17.52 -14.91
C VAL A 57 18.26 -17.35 -16.42
N LEU A 58 17.35 -16.56 -17.00
CA LEU A 58 17.33 -16.30 -18.44
C LEU A 58 18.59 -15.58 -18.92
N GLU A 59 19.09 -14.61 -18.14
CA GLU A 59 20.33 -13.89 -18.43
C GLU A 59 21.55 -14.82 -18.37
N GLU A 60 21.61 -15.72 -17.39
CA GLU A 60 22.68 -16.73 -17.30
C GLU A 60 22.68 -17.65 -18.54
N GLN A 61 21.50 -18.17 -18.93
CA GLN A 61 21.39 -19.03 -20.11
C GLN A 61 21.75 -18.28 -21.40
N ALA A 62 21.28 -17.04 -21.57
CA ALA A 62 21.61 -16.22 -22.73
C ALA A 62 23.13 -15.98 -22.83
N THR A 63 23.78 -15.67 -21.71
CA THR A 63 25.23 -15.44 -21.64
C THR A 63 25.99 -16.72 -21.97
N GLY A 64 25.56 -17.87 -21.45
CA GLY A 64 26.16 -19.17 -21.74
C GLY A 64 26.13 -19.53 -23.24
N ILE A 65 25.00 -19.31 -23.90
CA ILE A 65 24.84 -19.57 -25.35
C ILE A 65 25.76 -18.68 -26.18
N VAL A 66 25.87 -17.39 -25.82
CA VAL A 66 26.75 -16.45 -26.53
C VAL A 66 28.22 -16.83 -26.34
N ALA A 67 28.61 -17.23 -25.12
CA ALA A 67 29.98 -17.66 -24.82
C ALA A 67 30.35 -18.95 -25.59
N GLU A 68 29.42 -19.89 -25.71
CA GLU A 68 29.65 -21.12 -26.49
C GLU A 68 29.81 -20.83 -27.99
N LYS A 69 29.03 -19.89 -28.55
CA LYS A 69 29.13 -19.48 -29.96
C LYS A 69 30.34 -18.59 -30.29
N ALA A 70 30.94 -17.94 -29.30
CA ALA A 70 32.11 -17.08 -29.47
C ALA A 70 33.44 -17.85 -29.45
N LYS A 71 33.39 -19.17 -29.17
CA LYS A 71 34.52 -20.09 -29.18
C LYS A 71 34.68 -20.74 -30.55
#